data_AF-A0A379S0P1-F1
#
_entry.id   AF-A0A379S0P1-F1
#
_cell.length_a   1.000
_cell.length_b   1.000
_cell.length_c   1.000
_cell.angle_alpha   90.00
_cell.angle_beta   90.00
_cell.angle_gamma   90.00
#
_symmetry.space_group_name_H-M   'P 1'
#
loop_
_entity.id
_entity.type
_entity.pdbx_description
1 polymer ?
#
loop_
_entity_poly.entity_id
_entity_poly.type
_entity_poly.pdbx_seq_one_letter_code
_entity_poly.pdbx_strand_id
1 'polypeptide(L)'
;MLAGGIGNIRADHVQKGEIVVGAKLIVLGGPAMNIGLGGGAASSMASGQSDADLDFASVQRDNPEMERRCQEVIDRCWQLGDANPILFIHDVGAGGLSNAMPELVSDGGRGGKFELRDILSDEPGMSPLEIWCNESQERYVLAVAADQLPLFDKLCKRERAPYAVIGEATEEQHLSLHDNHFDNQPIDLPLDVLLGKTPKMTRDVQTLKAKGDALNRADITIADAVNRVLHLPTVAEKNLPCHYLATVPSPVWWPVTRWLARGRSRWLTARSLPPASTATTAKRCRLASARRWRCWTLPPPPVWPSVKR
;
A
#
# COMPACT_ATOMS: atom_id res chain seq x y z
N MET A 1 -8.16 -12.62 4.27
CA MET A 1 -6.87 -12.09 4.77
C MET A 1 -7.23 -10.96 5.74
N LEU A 2 -6.67 -10.95 6.95
CA LEU A 2 -6.93 -9.89 7.94
C LEU A 2 -5.59 -9.37 8.43
N ALA A 3 -5.45 -8.05 8.44
CA ALA A 3 -4.30 -7.34 9.01
C ALA A 3 -4.81 -6.29 10.01
N GLY A 4 -4.04 -6.06 11.08
CA GLY A 4 -4.36 -5.09 12.12
C GLY A 4 -3.13 -4.83 12.98
N GLY A 5 -3.13 -3.72 13.72
CA GLY A 5 -1.99 -3.31 14.52
C GLY A 5 -2.36 -2.29 15.60
N ILE A 6 -1.36 -1.91 16.39
CA ILE A 6 -1.45 -0.85 17.41
C ILE A 6 -0.32 0.14 17.19
N GLY A 7 -0.58 1.43 17.47
CA GLY A 7 0.37 2.52 17.38
C GLY A 7 0.30 3.43 18.61
N ASN A 8 1.30 4.30 18.75
CA ASN A 8 1.29 5.36 19.77
C ASN A 8 0.97 6.70 19.10
N ILE A 9 0.25 7.56 19.81
CA ILE A 9 -0.11 8.90 19.35
C ILE A 9 0.05 9.90 20.50
N ARG A 10 0.49 11.13 20.21
CA ARG A 10 0.50 12.22 21.19
C ARG A 10 -0.92 12.74 21.41
N ALA A 11 -1.25 13.12 22.64
CA ALA A 11 -2.59 13.56 23.02
C ALA A 11 -3.10 14.72 22.13
N ASP A 12 -2.26 15.71 21.86
CA ASP A 12 -2.60 16.92 21.09
C ASP A 12 -2.81 16.64 19.59
N HIS A 13 -2.48 15.44 19.11
CA HIS A 13 -2.61 15.03 17.71
C HIS A 13 -3.71 13.98 17.47
N VAL A 14 -4.49 13.64 18.52
CA VAL A 14 -5.62 12.70 18.40
C VAL A 14 -6.76 13.30 17.58
N GLN A 15 -7.05 14.59 17.78
CA GLN A 15 -8.06 15.31 17.02
C GLN A 15 -7.45 15.86 15.74
N LYS A 16 -8.21 15.78 14.64
CA LYS A 16 -7.82 16.40 13.37
C LYS A 16 -7.86 17.93 13.51
N GLY A 17 -6.91 18.62 12.87
CA GLY A 17 -6.89 20.07 12.82
C GLY A 17 -7.89 20.63 11.81
N GLU A 18 -8.15 21.93 11.90
CA GLU A 18 -8.98 22.64 10.92
C GLU A 18 -8.19 22.88 9.62
N ILE A 19 -8.83 22.61 8.47
CA ILE A 19 -8.26 22.94 7.16
C ILE A 19 -8.59 24.41 6.86
N VAL A 20 -7.56 25.25 6.85
CA VAL A 20 -7.69 26.67 6.48
C VAL A 20 -7.87 26.85 4.97
N VAL A 21 -8.57 27.90 4.55
CA VAL A 21 -8.68 28.26 3.14
C VAL A 21 -7.29 28.58 2.58
N GLY A 22 -6.99 28.07 1.40
CA GLY A 22 -5.66 28.18 0.78
C GLY A 22 -4.61 27.20 1.35
N ALA A 23 -5.00 26.30 2.27
CA ALA A 23 -4.15 25.19 2.65
C ALA A 23 -3.78 24.36 1.42
N LYS A 24 -2.54 23.90 1.39
CA LYS A 24 -1.96 23.13 0.29
C LYS A 24 -2.34 21.67 0.46
N LEU A 25 -2.95 21.11 -0.58
CA LEU A 25 -3.40 19.73 -0.63
C LEU A 25 -2.30 18.90 -1.29
N ILE A 26 -1.76 17.95 -0.55
CA ILE A 26 -0.54 17.24 -0.90
C ILE A 26 -0.83 15.74 -1.02
N VAL A 27 -0.21 15.11 -2.00
CA VAL A 27 -0.02 13.66 -2.04
C VAL A 27 1.40 13.36 -1.58
N LEU A 28 1.55 12.63 -0.47
CA LEU A 28 2.82 12.08 0.01
C LEU A 28 2.87 10.60 -0.35
N GLY A 29 3.89 10.17 -1.06
CA GLY A 29 4.03 8.75 -1.41
C GLY A 29 4.52 8.48 -2.82
N GLY A 30 4.33 7.22 -3.22
CA GLY A 30 4.78 6.71 -4.51
C GLY A 30 4.09 7.38 -5.71
N PRO A 31 4.76 7.47 -6.86
CA PRO A 31 4.12 7.82 -8.13
C PRO A 31 3.00 6.82 -8.47
N ALA A 32 1.93 7.35 -9.06
CA ALA A 32 0.77 6.55 -9.46
C ALA A 32 1.05 5.74 -10.74
N MET A 33 0.40 4.57 -10.81
CA MET A 33 0.34 3.67 -11.96
C MET A 33 -1.09 3.16 -12.11
N ASN A 34 -1.42 2.53 -13.23
CA ASN A 34 -2.76 1.96 -13.45
C ASN A 34 -2.94 0.63 -12.71
N ILE A 35 -3.11 0.74 -11.39
CA ILE A 35 -3.26 -0.39 -10.46
C ILE A 35 -4.61 -0.29 -9.78
N GLY A 36 -5.30 -1.42 -9.64
CA GLY A 36 -6.49 -1.49 -8.78
C GLY A 36 -7.68 -0.66 -9.26
N LEU A 37 -7.76 -0.29 -10.54
CA LEU A 37 -8.84 0.57 -11.03
C LEU A 37 -10.20 -0.11 -10.81
N GLY A 38 -11.03 0.48 -9.95
CA GLY A 38 -12.34 -0.08 -9.58
C GLY A 38 -12.28 -1.26 -8.59
N GLY A 39 -11.19 -1.43 -7.85
CA GLY A 39 -11.04 -2.48 -6.84
C GLY A 39 -12.15 -2.46 -5.78
N GLY A 40 -12.63 -1.29 -5.38
CA GLY A 40 -13.81 -1.13 -4.51
C GLY A 40 -15.09 -1.79 -5.08
N ALA A 41 -15.34 -1.67 -6.38
CA ALA A 41 -16.49 -2.30 -7.03
C ALA A 41 -16.28 -3.81 -7.19
N ALA A 42 -15.07 -4.23 -7.61
CA ALA A 42 -14.74 -5.64 -7.79
C ALA A 42 -14.81 -6.44 -6.47
N SER A 43 -14.35 -5.86 -5.35
CA SER A 43 -14.40 -6.49 -4.03
C SER A 43 -15.82 -6.61 -3.45
N SER A 44 -16.81 -5.95 -4.05
CA SER A 44 -18.21 -6.02 -3.67
C SER A 44 -18.97 -7.18 -4.33
N MET A 45 -18.33 -7.94 -5.22
CA MET A 45 -18.91 -9.05 -5.99
C MET A 45 -18.45 -10.44 -5.50
N ALA A 46 -19.27 -11.47 -5.72
CA ALA A 46 -18.92 -12.84 -5.37
C ALA A 46 -17.82 -13.41 -6.29
N SER A 47 -16.83 -14.10 -5.71
CA SER A 47 -15.71 -14.70 -6.45
C SER A 47 -16.16 -15.84 -7.38
N GLY A 48 -15.60 -15.93 -8.60
CA GLY A 48 -15.62 -17.13 -9.43
C GLY A 48 -16.26 -17.02 -10.83
N GLN A 49 -16.82 -15.86 -11.20
CA GLN A 49 -17.34 -15.59 -12.55
C GLN A 49 -16.88 -14.20 -13.03
N SER A 50 -15.57 -14.03 -13.17
CA SER A 50 -14.94 -12.75 -13.56
C SER A 50 -14.33 -12.83 -14.95
N ASP A 51 -14.36 -11.72 -15.69
CA ASP A 51 -13.66 -11.57 -16.96
C ASP A 51 -12.16 -11.34 -16.71
N ALA A 52 -11.29 -11.68 -17.66
CA ALA A 52 -9.83 -11.62 -17.46
C ALA A 52 -9.34 -10.20 -17.08
N ASP A 53 -10.00 -9.17 -17.60
CA ASP A 53 -9.67 -7.77 -17.31
C ASP A 53 -9.97 -7.38 -15.86
N LEU A 54 -11.04 -7.92 -15.27
CA LEU A 54 -11.37 -7.72 -13.85
C LEU A 54 -10.37 -8.43 -12.93
N ASP A 55 -9.83 -9.57 -13.36
CA ASP A 55 -8.80 -10.29 -12.61
C ASP A 55 -7.47 -9.52 -12.61
N PHE A 56 -7.08 -8.85 -13.71
CA PHE A 56 -5.90 -7.96 -13.72
C PHE A 56 -6.06 -6.75 -12.82
N ALA A 57 -7.26 -6.13 -12.80
CA ALA A 57 -7.56 -5.02 -11.90
C ALA A 57 -7.49 -5.44 -10.41
N SER A 58 -7.62 -6.72 -10.09
CA SER A 58 -7.52 -7.23 -8.72
C SER A 58 -6.08 -7.48 -8.25
N VAL A 59 -5.09 -7.41 -9.14
CA VAL A 59 -3.68 -7.62 -8.79
C VAL A 59 -3.11 -6.35 -8.15
N GLN A 60 -2.80 -6.47 -6.86
CA GLN A 60 -2.18 -5.41 -6.07
C GLN A 60 -0.65 -5.45 -6.15
N ARG A 61 -0.01 -4.32 -5.89
CA ARG A 61 1.46 -4.18 -5.88
C ARG A 61 1.90 -3.41 -4.64
N ASP A 62 2.75 -4.04 -3.83
CA ASP A 62 3.32 -3.43 -2.62
C ASP A 62 4.75 -2.92 -2.84
N ASN A 63 5.08 -1.84 -2.13
CA ASN A 63 6.44 -1.34 -1.93
C ASN A 63 6.63 -0.80 -0.51
N PRO A 64 6.87 -1.67 0.49
CA PRO A 64 6.96 -1.27 1.90
C PRO A 64 8.07 -0.24 2.22
N GLU A 65 9.10 -0.15 1.39
CA GLU A 65 10.18 0.84 1.56
C GLU A 65 9.66 2.27 1.33
N MET A 66 8.77 2.45 0.36
CA MET A 66 8.11 3.73 0.09
C MET A 66 7.25 4.14 1.28
N GLU A 67 6.45 3.20 1.82
CA GLU A 67 5.64 3.46 3.01
C GLU A 67 6.50 3.81 4.23
N ARG A 68 7.65 3.13 4.40
CA ARG A 68 8.60 3.46 5.48
C ARG A 68 9.13 4.89 5.35
N ARG A 69 9.48 5.35 4.15
CA ARG A 69 9.92 6.74 3.90
C ARG A 69 8.83 7.75 4.24
N CYS A 70 7.58 7.46 3.89
CA CYS A 70 6.44 8.30 4.24
C CYS A 70 6.23 8.34 5.76
N GLN A 71 6.30 7.18 6.43
CA GLN A 71 6.21 7.08 7.87
C GLN A 71 7.30 7.90 8.58
N GLU A 72 8.53 7.94 8.07
CA GLU A 72 9.58 8.78 8.66
C GLU A 72 9.24 10.28 8.56
N VAL A 73 8.62 10.74 7.46
CA VAL A 73 8.14 12.13 7.35
C VAL A 73 7.03 12.41 8.35
N ILE A 74 6.03 11.52 8.43
CA ILE A 74 4.93 11.60 9.41
C ILE A 74 5.51 11.65 10.83
N ASP A 75 6.53 10.82 11.10
CA ASP A 75 7.24 10.80 12.37
C ASP A 75 7.92 12.13 12.69
N ARG A 76 8.61 12.72 11.72
CA ARG A 76 9.20 14.06 11.91
C ARG A 76 8.12 15.10 12.19
N CYS A 77 6.98 15.05 11.50
CA CYS A 77 5.89 16.01 11.67
C CYS A 77 5.31 15.97 13.09
N TRP A 78 4.90 14.81 13.60
CA TRP A 78 4.33 14.75 14.96
C TRP A 78 5.39 14.96 16.06
N GLN A 79 6.66 14.63 15.79
CA GLN A 79 7.78 14.89 16.73
C GLN A 79 8.05 16.38 16.95
N LEU A 80 7.61 17.27 16.04
CA LEU A 80 7.66 18.72 16.23
C LEU A 80 6.66 19.24 17.29
N GLY A 81 5.75 18.39 17.78
CA GLY A 81 4.78 18.78 18.81
C GLY A 81 3.82 19.84 18.29
N ASP A 82 3.82 21.01 18.92
CA ASP A 82 2.94 22.12 18.56
C ASP A 82 3.30 22.72 17.19
N ALA A 83 4.54 22.51 16.72
CA ALA A 83 5.00 22.94 15.41
C ALA A 83 4.79 21.86 14.31
N ASN A 84 3.89 20.91 14.53
CA ASN A 84 3.51 19.92 13.53
C ASN A 84 2.82 20.63 12.33
N PRO A 85 3.38 20.54 11.10
CA PRO A 85 2.81 21.23 9.94
C PRO A 85 1.55 20.54 9.37
N ILE A 86 1.23 19.32 9.80
CA ILE A 86 0.07 18.56 9.31
C ILE A 86 -1.19 19.07 10.00
N LEU A 87 -2.09 19.66 9.23
CA LEU A 87 -3.44 20.03 9.70
C LEU A 87 -4.37 18.82 9.66
N PHE A 88 -4.33 18.10 8.54
CA PHE A 88 -5.14 16.91 8.30
C PHE A 88 -4.32 15.91 7.49
N ILE A 89 -4.53 14.62 7.74
CA ILE A 89 -3.93 13.51 6.98
C ILE A 89 -4.95 12.39 6.83
N HIS A 90 -5.02 11.76 5.67
CA HIS A 90 -5.85 10.59 5.40
C HIS A 90 -5.07 9.59 4.51
N ASP A 91 -5.36 8.31 4.65
CA ASP A 91 -4.81 7.28 3.76
C ASP A 91 -5.48 7.32 2.38
N VAL A 92 -4.78 6.77 1.38
CA VAL A 92 -5.33 6.52 0.05
C VAL A 92 -5.51 5.02 -0.11
N GLY A 93 -6.76 4.60 -0.28
CA GLY A 93 -7.13 3.20 -0.43
C GLY A 93 -8.09 2.99 -1.61
N ALA A 94 -9.24 2.37 -1.34
CA ALA A 94 -10.25 2.10 -2.35
C ALA A 94 -10.75 3.39 -3.02
N GLY A 95 -10.84 3.39 -4.35
CA GLY A 95 -11.17 4.58 -5.14
C GLY A 95 -10.04 5.60 -5.28
N GLY A 96 -8.87 5.38 -4.67
CA GLY A 96 -7.70 6.23 -4.84
C GLY A 96 -7.92 7.69 -4.40
N LEU A 97 -7.36 8.63 -5.16
CA LEU A 97 -7.50 10.06 -4.89
C LEU A 97 -8.93 10.55 -5.06
N SER A 98 -9.73 9.88 -5.90
CA SER A 98 -11.14 10.20 -6.11
C SER A 98 -12.00 10.03 -4.86
N ASN A 99 -11.58 9.20 -3.91
CA ASN A 99 -12.21 9.11 -2.59
C ASN A 99 -11.46 9.96 -1.56
N ALA A 100 -10.13 9.79 -1.48
CA ALA A 100 -9.33 10.35 -0.40
C ALA A 100 -9.30 11.89 -0.39
N MET A 101 -9.20 12.55 -1.56
CA MET A 101 -9.16 14.01 -1.61
C MET A 101 -10.52 14.65 -1.28
N PRO A 102 -11.65 14.21 -1.85
CA PRO A 102 -12.97 14.70 -1.46
C PRO A 102 -13.29 14.47 0.03
N GLU A 103 -12.96 13.29 0.58
CA GLU A 103 -13.13 13.02 2.02
C GLU A 103 -12.30 14.00 2.86
N LEU A 104 -11.02 14.21 2.52
CA LEU A 104 -10.15 15.13 3.26
C LEU A 104 -10.70 16.56 3.29
N VAL A 105 -11.13 17.11 2.16
CA VAL A 105 -11.66 18.50 2.13
C VAL A 105 -13.04 18.59 2.77
N SER A 106 -13.90 17.59 2.55
CA SER A 106 -15.25 17.53 3.14
C SER A 106 -15.20 17.44 4.66
N ASP A 107 -14.30 16.62 5.22
CA ASP A 107 -14.12 16.51 6.67
C ASP A 107 -13.62 17.82 7.29
N GLY A 108 -12.86 18.61 6.52
CA GLY A 108 -12.47 19.98 6.90
C GLY A 108 -13.53 21.05 6.61
N GLY A 109 -14.70 20.68 6.05
CA GLY A 109 -15.75 21.61 5.65
C GLY A 109 -15.39 22.53 4.49
N ARG A 110 -14.43 22.12 3.64
CA ARG A 110 -13.88 22.89 2.52
C ARG A 110 -14.18 22.23 1.18
N GLY A 111 -14.01 22.99 0.09
CA GLY A 111 -13.82 22.42 -1.25
C GLY A 111 -12.35 22.26 -1.60
N GLY A 112 -12.09 21.91 -2.85
CA GLY A 112 -10.73 21.76 -3.36
C GLY A 112 -10.64 22.01 -4.85
N LYS A 113 -9.62 22.78 -5.23
CA LYS A 113 -9.19 22.94 -6.62
C LYS A 113 -7.88 22.19 -6.83
N PHE A 114 -7.87 21.32 -7.83
CA PHE A 114 -6.78 20.38 -8.09
C PHE A 114 -6.24 20.54 -9.51
N GLU A 115 -4.95 20.28 -9.67
CA GLU A 115 -4.28 20.17 -10.96
C GLU A 115 -3.83 18.73 -11.18
N LEU A 116 -4.37 18.10 -12.22
CA LEU A 116 -4.13 16.70 -12.55
C LEU A 116 -2.66 16.45 -12.86
N ARG A 117 -1.99 17.40 -13.53
CA ARG A 117 -0.60 17.22 -14.00
C ARG A 117 0.46 17.45 -12.92
N ASP A 118 0.06 17.91 -11.74
CA ASP A 118 0.94 17.98 -10.57
C ASP A 118 1.04 16.64 -9.84
N ILE A 119 0.14 15.68 -10.10
CA ILE A 119 0.18 14.34 -9.52
C ILE A 119 1.37 13.55 -10.09
N LEU A 120 2.21 13.01 -9.21
CA LEU A 120 3.32 12.15 -9.60
C LEU A 120 2.79 10.87 -10.28
N SER A 121 3.24 10.62 -11.51
CA SER A 121 2.83 9.46 -12.32
C SER A 121 4.05 8.77 -12.92
N ASP A 122 4.14 7.44 -12.78
CA ASP A 122 5.13 6.60 -13.46
C ASP A 122 4.59 6.07 -14.81
N GLU A 123 3.31 6.31 -15.12
CA GLU A 123 2.66 5.91 -16.38
C GLU A 123 2.07 7.15 -17.09
N PRO A 124 2.81 7.79 -18.02
CA PRO A 124 2.37 9.01 -18.68
C PRO A 124 1.16 8.80 -19.62
N GLY A 125 0.85 7.55 -19.98
CA GLY A 125 -0.26 7.19 -20.85
C GLY A 125 -1.63 7.13 -20.15
N MET A 126 -1.67 7.30 -18.82
CA MET A 126 -2.92 7.24 -18.06
C MET A 126 -3.88 8.37 -18.43
N SER A 127 -5.14 8.02 -18.60
CA SER A 127 -6.26 8.95 -18.72
C SER A 127 -6.51 9.70 -17.40
N PRO A 128 -7.25 10.83 -17.42
CA PRO A 128 -7.63 11.52 -16.18
C PRO A 128 -8.35 10.63 -15.17
N LEU A 129 -9.19 9.71 -15.65
CA LEU A 129 -9.87 8.73 -14.81
C LEU A 129 -8.89 7.80 -14.11
N GLU A 130 -7.90 7.27 -14.85
CA GLU A 130 -6.90 6.35 -14.28
C GLU A 130 -6.00 7.07 -13.28
N ILE A 131 -5.53 8.29 -13.58
CA ILE A 131 -4.70 9.08 -12.64
C ILE A 131 -5.45 9.34 -11.32
N TRP A 132 -6.74 9.66 -11.41
CA TRP A 132 -7.54 10.06 -10.25
C TRP A 132 -8.07 8.86 -9.44
N CYS A 133 -8.44 7.77 -10.11
CA CYS A 133 -9.15 6.64 -9.50
C CYS A 133 -8.31 5.37 -9.29
N ASN A 134 -7.05 5.33 -9.74
CA ASN A 134 -6.18 4.18 -9.45
C ASN A 134 -5.97 4.01 -7.94
N GLU A 135 -5.84 2.76 -7.53
CA GLU A 135 -5.59 2.33 -6.16
C GLU A 135 -4.10 2.01 -5.98
N SER A 136 -3.19 2.80 -6.57
CA SER A 136 -1.76 2.66 -6.31
C SER A 136 -1.48 2.82 -4.81
N GLN A 137 -0.60 1.96 -4.30
CA GLN A 137 -0.28 1.83 -2.88
C GLN A 137 0.70 2.91 -2.39
N GLU A 138 0.92 2.92 -1.06
CA GLU A 138 1.86 3.79 -0.35
C GLU A 138 1.67 5.29 -0.60
N ARG A 139 0.41 5.74 -0.56
CA ARG A 139 0.03 7.16 -0.72
C ARG A 139 -0.82 7.64 0.45
N TYR A 140 -0.60 8.90 0.81
CA TYR A 140 -1.34 9.64 1.83
C TYR A 140 -1.71 11.02 1.28
N VAL A 141 -2.89 11.50 1.64
CA VAL A 141 -3.31 12.88 1.36
C VAL A 141 -3.21 13.71 2.62
N LEU A 142 -2.70 14.94 2.51
CA LEU A 142 -2.53 15.82 3.66
C LEU A 142 -2.81 17.28 3.32
N ALA A 143 -3.29 18.02 4.31
CA ALA A 143 -3.42 19.48 4.28
C ALA A 143 -2.31 20.13 5.12
N VAL A 144 -1.58 21.05 4.51
CA VAL A 144 -0.50 21.82 5.14
C VAL A 144 -0.70 23.30 4.85
N ALA A 145 -0.50 24.17 5.84
CA ALA A 145 -0.56 25.61 5.61
C ALA A 145 0.56 26.07 4.64
N ALA A 146 0.28 27.05 3.79
CA ALA A 146 1.19 27.43 2.71
C ALA A 146 2.57 27.91 3.20
N ASP A 147 2.62 28.55 4.37
CA ASP A 147 3.83 29.01 5.04
C ASP A 147 4.68 27.86 5.62
N GLN A 148 4.07 26.69 5.86
CA GLN A 148 4.74 25.48 6.35
C GLN A 148 5.29 24.59 5.23
N LEU A 149 4.98 24.87 3.95
CA LEU A 149 5.50 24.10 2.82
C LEU A 149 7.05 24.01 2.80
N PRO A 150 7.83 25.07 3.06
CA PRO A 150 9.29 24.96 3.07
C PRO A 150 9.82 24.01 4.16
N LEU A 151 9.13 23.94 5.31
CA LEU A 151 9.45 22.98 6.36
C LEU A 151 9.13 21.56 5.89
N PHE A 152 7.92 21.35 5.35
CA PHE A 152 7.49 20.04 4.85
C PHE A 152 8.42 19.52 3.74
N ASP A 153 8.77 20.37 2.77
CA ASP A 153 9.72 20.07 1.69
C ASP A 153 11.08 19.58 2.22
N LYS A 154 11.59 20.26 3.25
CA LYS A 154 12.86 19.89 3.89
C LYS A 154 12.78 18.51 4.54
N LEU A 155 11.65 18.19 5.20
CA LEU A 155 11.43 16.88 5.82
C LEU A 155 11.37 15.78 4.76
N CYS A 156 10.55 15.98 3.71
CA CYS A 156 10.43 15.04 2.60
C CYS A 156 11.76 14.79 1.90
N LYS A 157 12.52 15.83 1.55
CA LYS A 157 13.84 15.70 0.91
C LYS A 157 14.85 14.95 1.79
N ARG A 158 14.82 15.18 3.10
CA ARG A 158 15.72 14.50 4.04
C ARG A 158 15.46 13.00 4.09
N GLU A 159 14.20 12.60 4.10
CA GLU A 159 13.80 11.17 4.12
C GLU A 159 13.65 10.57 2.72
N ARG A 160 13.87 11.38 1.67
CA ARG A 160 13.63 11.04 0.28
C ARG A 160 12.17 10.63 0.03
N ALA A 161 11.20 11.08 0.82
CA ALA A 161 9.81 10.77 0.53
C ALA A 161 9.32 11.65 -0.65
N PRO A 162 8.84 11.07 -1.76
CA PRO A 162 8.25 11.85 -2.84
C PRO A 162 6.95 12.48 -2.35
N TYR A 163 6.70 13.71 -2.78
CA TYR A 163 5.43 14.37 -2.55
C TYR A 163 5.14 15.35 -3.69
N ALA A 164 3.87 15.67 -3.86
CA ALA A 164 3.43 16.74 -4.75
C ALA A 164 2.31 17.55 -4.10
N VAL A 165 2.39 18.87 -4.25
CA VAL A 165 1.25 19.75 -3.99
C VAL A 165 0.38 19.68 -5.24
N ILE A 166 -0.84 19.17 -5.12
CA ILE A 166 -1.71 18.94 -6.27
C ILE A 166 -2.94 19.86 -6.27
N GLY A 167 -3.08 20.71 -5.27
CA GLY A 167 -4.24 21.58 -5.14
C GLY A 167 -4.22 22.48 -3.92
N GLU A 168 -5.32 23.21 -3.75
CA GLU A 168 -5.55 24.10 -2.61
C GLU A 168 -6.98 23.97 -2.10
N ALA A 169 -7.16 24.07 -0.79
CA ALA A 169 -8.47 24.09 -0.14
C ALA A 169 -9.20 25.42 -0.44
N THR A 170 -10.48 25.33 -0.76
CA THR A 170 -11.34 26.49 -1.07
C THR A 170 -12.41 26.68 0.01
N GLU A 171 -12.88 27.92 0.16
CA GLU A 171 -14.04 28.20 1.02
C GLU A 171 -15.33 27.62 0.42
N GLU A 172 -15.50 27.78 -0.89
CA GLU A 172 -16.59 27.16 -1.63
C GLU A 172 -16.47 25.64 -1.59
N GLN A 173 -17.56 24.94 -1.23
CA GLN A 173 -17.63 23.47 -1.16
C GLN A 173 -17.82 22.84 -2.54
N HIS A 174 -16.85 23.11 -3.40
CA HIS A 174 -16.82 22.67 -4.79
C HIS A 174 -15.54 21.89 -5.06
N LEU A 175 -15.64 20.85 -5.87
CA LEU A 175 -14.51 20.05 -6.32
C LEU A 175 -14.22 20.36 -7.78
N SER A 176 -13.04 20.93 -8.05
CA SER A 176 -12.55 21.13 -9.41
C SER A 176 -11.24 20.38 -9.64
N LEU A 177 -11.15 19.69 -10.77
CA LEU A 177 -9.92 19.07 -11.25
C LEU A 177 -9.66 19.63 -12.65
N HIS A 178 -8.56 20.34 -12.78
CA HIS A 178 -8.08 20.92 -14.03
C HIS A 178 -6.98 20.03 -14.64
N ASP A 179 -6.85 20.06 -15.96
CA ASP A 179 -5.78 19.37 -16.68
C ASP A 179 -5.08 20.34 -17.64
N ASN A 180 -3.89 20.80 -17.24
CA ASN A 180 -3.06 21.70 -18.05
C ASN A 180 -2.61 21.11 -19.41
N HIS A 181 -2.57 19.78 -19.57
CA HIS A 181 -2.12 19.16 -20.82
C HIS A 181 -3.19 19.21 -21.91
N PHE A 182 -4.47 19.06 -21.52
CA PHE A 182 -5.60 19.13 -22.45
C PHE A 182 -6.36 20.46 -22.39
N ASP A 183 -5.95 21.38 -21.51
CA ASP A 183 -6.58 22.68 -21.28
C ASP A 183 -8.09 22.54 -21.05
N ASN A 184 -8.46 21.61 -20.17
CA ASN A 184 -9.84 21.31 -19.86
C ASN A 184 -10.03 21.01 -18.36
N GLN A 185 -11.28 20.76 -17.98
CA GLN A 185 -11.64 20.53 -16.58
C GLN A 185 -12.36 19.19 -16.44
N PRO A 186 -11.62 18.08 -16.20
CA PRO A 186 -12.22 16.75 -16.05
C PRO A 186 -13.27 16.62 -14.95
N ILE A 187 -13.16 17.40 -13.86
CA ILE A 187 -14.15 17.41 -12.76
C ILE A 187 -14.53 18.85 -12.44
N ASP A 188 -15.84 19.10 -12.42
CA ASP A 188 -16.44 20.37 -12.02
C ASP A 188 -17.77 20.06 -11.32
N LEU A 189 -17.72 19.73 -10.02
CA LEU A 189 -18.89 19.26 -9.28
C LEU A 189 -18.97 19.89 -7.87
N PRO A 190 -20.17 20.31 -7.43
CA PRO A 190 -20.46 20.56 -6.03
C PRO A 190 -20.23 19.31 -5.16
N LEU A 191 -19.68 19.48 -3.96
CA LEU A 191 -19.36 18.34 -3.08
C LEU A 191 -20.62 17.61 -2.58
N ASP A 192 -21.74 18.31 -2.41
CA ASP A 192 -23.03 17.72 -2.00
C ASP A 192 -23.61 16.79 -3.07
N VAL A 193 -23.37 17.08 -4.36
CA VAL A 193 -23.71 16.20 -5.48
C VAL A 193 -22.82 14.96 -5.48
N LEU A 194 -21.52 15.11 -5.26
CA LEU A 194 -20.56 14.00 -5.28
C LEU A 194 -20.74 13.07 -4.07
N LEU A 195 -20.90 13.64 -2.87
CA LEU A 195 -21.03 12.91 -1.61
C LEU A 195 -22.49 12.64 -1.22
N GLY A 196 -23.43 13.00 -2.12
CA GLY A 196 -24.85 12.80 -1.94
C GLY A 196 -25.17 11.32 -1.71
N LYS A 197 -25.79 11.02 -0.57
CA LYS A 197 -26.12 9.64 -0.19
C LYS A 197 -27.49 9.25 -0.72
N THR A 198 -27.57 8.09 -1.38
CA THR A 198 -28.85 7.44 -1.68
C THR A 198 -29.55 7.00 -0.38
N PRO A 199 -30.87 6.73 -0.41
CA PRO A 199 -31.60 6.26 0.76
C PRO A 199 -30.93 5.02 1.38
N LYS A 200 -30.92 4.96 2.73
CA LYS A 200 -30.33 3.83 3.47
C LYS A 200 -31.00 2.52 3.05
N MET A 201 -30.19 1.48 2.86
CA MET A 201 -30.69 0.14 2.50
C MET A 201 -31.48 -0.48 3.67
N THR A 202 -32.74 -0.80 3.44
CA THR A 202 -33.53 -1.65 4.34
C THR A 202 -33.43 -3.10 3.87
N ARG A 203 -32.94 -3.99 4.74
CA ARG A 203 -32.85 -5.43 4.45
C ARG A 203 -33.92 -6.16 5.25
N ASP A 204 -34.95 -6.65 4.57
CA ASP A 204 -35.90 -7.59 5.15
C ASP A 204 -35.35 -9.02 4.99
N VAL A 205 -35.05 -9.68 6.11
CA VAL A 205 -34.36 -10.96 6.15
C VAL A 205 -35.03 -11.90 7.15
N GLN A 206 -34.93 -13.20 6.90
CA GLN A 206 -35.46 -14.23 7.78
C GLN A 206 -34.34 -15.05 8.40
N THR A 207 -34.54 -15.44 9.66
CA THR A 207 -33.58 -16.30 10.36
C THR A 207 -33.72 -17.74 9.87
N LEU A 208 -32.61 -18.33 9.45
CA LEU A 208 -32.52 -19.76 9.17
C LEU A 208 -31.78 -20.45 10.31
N LYS A 209 -32.33 -21.56 10.81
CA LYS A 209 -31.73 -22.36 11.88
C LYS A 209 -31.33 -23.72 11.35
N ALA A 210 -30.04 -24.01 11.32
CA ALA A 210 -29.55 -25.34 11.00
C ALA A 210 -30.06 -26.34 12.06
N LYS A 211 -30.52 -27.52 11.63
CA LYS A 211 -30.78 -28.65 12.52
C LYS A 211 -29.44 -29.25 12.90
N GLY A 212 -29.09 -29.19 14.19
CA GLY A 212 -27.88 -29.84 14.68
C GLY A 212 -28.08 -31.36 14.71
N ASP A 213 -27.13 -32.08 14.13
CA ASP A 213 -27.06 -33.53 14.26
C ASP A 213 -26.12 -33.91 15.40
N ALA A 214 -26.51 -34.93 16.17
CA ALA A 214 -25.64 -35.46 17.21
C ALA A 214 -24.37 -36.02 16.57
N LEU A 215 -23.21 -35.70 17.15
CA LEU A 215 -21.93 -36.18 16.63
C LEU A 215 -21.89 -37.71 16.66
N ASN A 216 -21.76 -38.35 15.49
CA ASN A 216 -21.55 -39.79 15.41
C ASN A 216 -20.14 -40.15 15.90
N ARG A 217 -20.05 -40.99 16.93
CA ARG A 217 -18.79 -41.35 17.60
C ARG A 217 -18.32 -42.77 17.28
N ALA A 218 -18.96 -43.48 16.36
CA ALA A 218 -18.65 -44.89 16.05
C ALA A 218 -17.16 -45.12 15.76
N ASP A 219 -16.53 -44.21 15.00
CA ASP A 219 -15.12 -44.30 14.60
C ASP A 219 -14.20 -43.33 15.38
N ILE A 220 -14.70 -42.74 16.47
CA ILE A 220 -13.97 -41.72 17.24
C ILE A 220 -13.41 -42.35 18.53
N THR A 221 -12.13 -42.69 18.50
CA THR A 221 -11.37 -43.01 19.71
C THR A 221 -10.60 -41.78 20.20
N ILE A 222 -10.31 -41.70 21.50
CA ILE A 222 -9.55 -40.56 22.05
C ILE A 222 -8.16 -40.45 21.39
N ALA A 223 -7.47 -41.58 21.20
CA ALA A 223 -6.14 -41.60 20.60
C ALA A 223 -6.15 -41.09 19.14
N ASP A 224 -7.10 -41.55 18.32
CA ASP A 224 -7.25 -41.06 16.94
C ASP A 224 -7.69 -39.59 16.89
N ALA A 225 -8.61 -39.19 17.78
CA ALA A 225 -9.05 -37.80 17.87
C ALA A 225 -7.91 -36.85 18.22
N VAL A 226 -7.06 -37.18 19.21
CA VAL A 226 -5.87 -36.40 19.54
C VAL A 226 -4.95 -36.28 18.32
N ASN A 227 -4.71 -37.39 17.62
CA ASN A 227 -3.86 -37.38 16.44
C ASN A 227 -4.42 -36.45 15.34
N ARG A 228 -5.70 -36.60 14.98
CA ARG A 228 -6.33 -35.75 13.94
C ARG A 228 -6.43 -34.29 14.33
N VAL A 229 -6.77 -34.00 15.58
CA VAL A 229 -6.90 -32.63 16.07
C VAL A 229 -5.55 -31.92 16.05
N LEU A 230 -4.46 -32.58 16.46
CA LEU A 230 -3.12 -31.99 16.39
C LEU A 230 -2.61 -31.81 14.94
N HIS A 231 -3.13 -32.59 13.99
CA HIS A 231 -2.83 -32.45 12.55
C HIS A 231 -3.79 -31.52 11.81
N LEU A 232 -4.85 -31.01 12.44
CA LEU A 232 -5.72 -30.02 11.84
C LEU A 232 -4.95 -28.69 11.70
N PRO A 233 -4.80 -28.10 10.50
CA PRO A 233 -4.02 -26.87 10.32
C PRO A 233 -4.44 -25.71 11.23
N THR A 234 -5.72 -25.65 11.61
CA THR A 234 -6.26 -24.68 12.58
C THR A 234 -5.64 -24.83 13.97
N VAL A 235 -5.33 -26.05 14.42
CA VAL A 235 -4.80 -26.35 15.76
C VAL A 235 -3.29 -26.58 15.76
N ALA A 236 -2.75 -27.16 14.69
CA ALA A 236 -1.33 -27.49 14.55
C ALA A 236 -0.42 -26.30 14.86
N GLU A 237 0.84 -26.57 15.17
CA GLU A 237 1.84 -25.54 15.45
C GLU A 237 1.96 -24.52 14.30
N LYS A 238 2.10 -23.23 14.64
CA LYS A 238 2.11 -22.11 13.69
C LYS A 238 3.50 -21.54 13.41
N ASN A 239 4.55 -22.31 13.67
CA ASN A 239 5.95 -21.87 13.49
C ASN A 239 6.24 -21.35 12.09
N LEU A 240 5.71 -22.00 11.04
CA LEU A 240 5.95 -21.58 9.67
C LEU A 240 5.38 -20.16 9.41
N PRO A 241 4.08 -19.87 9.68
CA PRO A 241 3.57 -18.49 9.64
C PRO A 241 4.33 -17.51 10.55
N CYS A 242 4.64 -17.89 11.80
CA CYS A 242 5.24 -16.97 12.77
C CYS A 242 6.69 -16.62 12.42
N HIS A 243 7.51 -17.58 12.00
CA HIS A 243 8.88 -17.30 11.57
C HIS A 243 8.92 -16.53 10.26
N TYR A 244 8.09 -16.90 9.27
CA TYR A 244 8.04 -16.16 8.02
C TYR A 244 7.63 -14.69 8.23
N LEU A 245 6.67 -14.41 9.12
CA LEU A 245 6.30 -13.05 9.50
C LEU A 245 7.40 -12.31 10.30
N ALA A 246 8.23 -13.03 11.06
CA ALA A 246 9.29 -12.43 11.87
C ALA A 246 10.64 -12.29 11.15
N THR A 247 10.90 -13.06 10.09
CA THR A 247 12.23 -13.21 9.48
C THR A 247 12.26 -12.93 7.98
N VAL A 248 11.27 -12.25 7.40
CA VAL A 248 11.44 -11.63 6.08
C VAL A 248 11.96 -10.20 6.29
N PRO A 249 13.28 -9.98 6.32
CA PRO A 249 13.80 -8.65 6.04
C PRO A 249 13.44 -8.34 4.59
N SER A 250 12.97 -7.12 4.33
CA SER A 250 12.91 -6.57 2.98
C SER A 250 14.20 -6.95 2.26
N PRO A 251 14.16 -7.66 1.13
CA PRO A 251 15.37 -7.82 0.34
C PRO A 251 15.75 -6.41 -0.11
N VAL A 252 17.05 -6.15 -0.24
CA VAL A 252 17.63 -4.94 -0.85
C VAL A 252 18.07 -3.85 0.17
N TRP A 253 19.36 -3.95 0.56
CA TRP A 253 20.29 -2.96 1.15
C TRP A 253 20.48 -2.83 2.68
N TRP A 254 21.55 -3.49 3.16
CA TRP A 254 22.55 -2.87 4.04
C TRP A 254 23.93 -3.24 3.45
N PRO A 255 24.81 -2.29 3.09
CA PRO A 255 25.75 -1.81 4.11
C PRO A 255 26.25 -0.37 3.86
N VAL A 256 25.79 0.62 4.62
CA VAL A 256 26.58 1.84 4.83
C VAL A 256 26.43 2.33 6.28
N THR A 257 27.57 2.62 6.90
CA THR A 257 27.76 3.29 8.20
C THR A 257 27.37 2.53 9.47
N ARG A 258 28.22 1.57 9.85
CA ARG A 258 28.52 1.27 11.26
C ARG A 258 29.94 1.75 11.59
N TRP A 259 30.12 3.06 11.72
CA TRP A 259 31.28 3.80 12.24
C TRP A 259 30.67 5.13 12.71
N LEU A 260 30.74 5.64 13.95
CA LEU A 260 31.70 5.55 15.05
C LEU A 260 30.93 5.90 16.34
N ALA A 261 30.97 5.06 17.37
CA ALA A 261 30.76 5.50 18.76
C ALA A 261 31.14 4.40 19.76
N ARG A 262 32.40 3.93 19.74
CA ARG A 262 33.03 3.35 20.94
C ARG A 262 34.50 3.72 20.95
N GLY A 263 34.80 4.80 21.67
CA GLY A 263 36.15 5.09 22.10
C GLY A 263 36.67 3.96 22.98
N ARG A 264 37.85 3.47 22.65
CA ARG A 264 38.86 3.04 23.62
C ARG A 264 40.20 2.90 22.91
N SER A 265 41.12 3.72 23.41
CA SER A 265 42.52 3.84 23.07
C SER A 265 43.24 2.49 23.18
N ARG A 266 43.97 2.09 22.13
CA ARG A 266 45.24 1.36 22.27
C ARG A 266 46.01 1.40 20.96
N TRP A 267 47.13 2.10 21.03
CA TRP A 267 48.21 2.08 20.06
C TRP A 267 48.86 0.70 20.05
N LEU A 268 48.93 0.05 18.89
CA LEU A 268 49.93 -0.98 18.59
C LEU A 268 50.38 -0.83 17.14
N THR A 269 51.69 -0.84 17.00
CA THR A 269 52.52 -0.46 15.86
C THR A 269 52.52 -1.45 14.70
N ALA A 270 52.84 -0.89 13.53
CA ALA A 270 52.97 -1.50 12.21
C ALA A 270 53.83 -2.79 12.13
N ARG A 271 53.41 -3.71 11.26
CA ARG A 271 54.30 -4.54 10.45
C ARG A 271 53.74 -4.73 9.04
N SER A 272 54.57 -4.34 8.08
CA SER A 272 54.47 -4.41 6.63
C SER A 272 54.81 -5.80 6.08
N LEU A 273 54.09 -6.28 5.06
CA LEU A 273 54.58 -7.25 4.07
C LEU A 273 53.95 -6.94 2.68
N PRO A 274 54.64 -7.27 1.56
CA PRO A 274 54.64 -6.50 0.30
C PRO A 274 53.69 -7.03 -0.79
N PRO A 275 53.51 -6.31 -1.92
CA PRO A 275 52.63 -6.71 -3.01
C PRO A 275 53.34 -7.62 -4.03
N ALA A 276 52.61 -8.57 -4.61
CA ALA A 276 53.05 -9.34 -5.76
C ALA A 276 52.17 -9.04 -6.97
N SER A 277 52.84 -8.72 -8.07
CA SER A 277 52.31 -8.26 -9.35
C SER A 277 52.09 -9.41 -10.35
N THR A 278 51.14 -9.16 -11.26
CA THR A 278 51.11 -9.52 -12.70
C THR A 278 50.94 -10.98 -13.19
N ALA A 279 49.99 -11.07 -14.12
CA ALA A 279 49.97 -11.83 -15.37
C ALA A 279 49.29 -13.22 -15.42
N THR A 280 48.10 -13.19 -16.04
CA THR A 280 47.69 -14.03 -17.19
C THR A 280 47.74 -15.55 -17.03
N THR A 281 46.60 -16.23 -17.06
CA THR A 281 46.23 -17.26 -18.07
C THR A 281 44.77 -17.67 -17.87
N ALA A 282 43.95 -17.50 -18.91
CA ALA A 282 42.63 -18.09 -18.98
C ALA A 282 42.73 -19.63 -19.04
N LYS A 283 42.12 -20.32 -18.08
CA LYS A 283 41.77 -21.74 -18.22
C LYS A 283 40.35 -21.97 -17.72
N ARG A 284 39.48 -22.27 -18.69
CA ARG A 284 38.21 -22.98 -18.50
C ARG A 284 38.45 -24.24 -17.68
N CYS A 285 37.71 -24.40 -16.59
CA CYS A 285 37.43 -25.71 -16.01
C CYS A 285 35.92 -25.85 -15.87
N ARG A 286 35.34 -26.66 -16.76
CA ARG A 286 34.05 -27.31 -16.54
C ARG A 286 34.19 -28.23 -15.34
N LEU A 287 33.23 -28.15 -14.42
CA LEU A 287 32.89 -29.28 -13.57
C LEU A 287 31.39 -29.50 -13.71
N ALA A 288 31.10 -30.64 -14.34
CA ALA A 288 29.77 -31.17 -14.54
C ALA A 288 29.25 -31.72 -13.22
N SER A 289 28.04 -31.32 -12.84
CA SER A 289 27.16 -32.15 -12.02
C SER A 289 25.74 -32.01 -12.55
N ALA A 290 25.39 -32.92 -13.45
CA ALA A 290 24.04 -33.08 -13.96
C ALA A 290 23.14 -33.62 -12.84
N ARG A 291 22.15 -32.82 -12.41
CA ARG A 291 20.91 -33.35 -11.83
C ARG A 291 19.80 -33.09 -12.84
N ARG A 292 19.36 -34.17 -13.49
CA ARG A 292 18.20 -34.20 -14.39
C ARG A 292 16.96 -33.73 -13.63
N TRP A 293 16.35 -32.65 -14.10
CA TRP A 293 14.95 -32.36 -13.84
C TRP A 293 14.13 -33.24 -14.79
N ARG A 294 13.28 -34.11 -14.25
CA ARG A 294 12.25 -34.80 -15.05
C ARG A 294 11.07 -33.85 -15.18
N CYS A 295 10.84 -33.36 -16.39
CA CYS A 295 9.61 -32.68 -16.77
C CYS A 295 8.52 -33.74 -16.89
N TRP A 296 7.46 -33.66 -16.08
CA TRP A 296 6.25 -34.45 -16.26
C TRP A 296 5.30 -33.65 -17.15
N THR A 297 5.12 -34.10 -18.39
CA THR A 297 4.05 -33.62 -19.27
C THR A 297 2.73 -34.25 -18.83
N LEU A 298 1.78 -33.42 -18.38
CA LEU A 298 0.39 -33.83 -18.19
C LEU A 298 -0.28 -34.03 -19.56
N PRO A 299 -1.12 -35.07 -19.74
CA PRO A 299 -1.91 -35.23 -20.96
C PRO A 299 -3.02 -34.16 -21.03
N PRO A 300 -3.46 -33.76 -22.23
CA PRO A 300 -4.54 -32.79 -22.39
C PRO A 300 -5.89 -33.34 -21.89
N PRO A 301 -6.80 -32.47 -21.39
CA PRO A 301 -8.12 -32.89 -20.95
C PRO A 301 -9.02 -33.33 -22.13
N PRO A 302 -10.02 -34.20 -21.88
CA PRO A 302 -10.93 -34.67 -22.93
C PRO A 302 -11.88 -33.56 -23.40
N VAL A 303 -12.04 -33.47 -24.72
CA VAL A 303 -12.99 -32.57 -25.41
C VAL A 303 -14.41 -33.14 -25.26
N TRP A 304 -15.32 -32.39 -24.65
CA TRP A 304 -16.75 -32.71 -24.60
C TRP A 304 -17.46 -32.10 -25.82
N PRO A 305 -18.40 -32.82 -26.47
CA PRO A 305 -19.08 -32.31 -27.66
C PRO A 305 -20.06 -31.18 -27.31
N SER A 306 -20.01 -30.13 -28.14
CA SER A 306 -20.89 -28.97 -28.14
C SER A 306 -22.37 -29.34 -28.23
N VAL A 307 -23.15 -28.98 -27.23
CA VAL A 307 -24.61 -28.89 -27.36
C VAL A 307 -24.92 -27.57 -28.06
N LYS A 308 -25.42 -27.65 -29.29
CA LYS A 308 -25.98 -26.52 -30.04
C LYS A 308 -27.23 -26.00 -29.32
N ARG A 309 -27.31 -24.68 -29.16
CA ARG A 309 -28.59 -23.98 -28.95
C ARG A 309 -29.46 -24.07 -30.19
#